data_AF-A0A928KZN7-F1
#
_entry.id   AF-A0A928KZN7-F1
#
_cell.length_a   1.000
_cell.length_b   1.000
_cell.length_c   1.000
_cell.angle_alpha   90.00
_cell.angle_beta   90.00
_cell.angle_gamma   90.00
#
_symmetry.space_group_name_H-M   'P 1'
#
loop_
_entity.id
_entity.type
_entity.pdbx_description
1 polymer ?
#
loop_
_entity_poly.entity_id
_entity_poly.type
_entity_poly.pdbx_seq_one_letter_code
_entity_poly.pdbx_strand_id
1 'polypeptide(L)'
;MFKNKILKKLGAGLMAGLCAFSMLGTNIGSFKASAAETAQEPLLTSDEVIRQAATYLGVPYGWDCKGYDNVYSSTNPTKQSMETVRKKGLDCSGLIYATLTDLGVSTTGFPSNNPVPLNYWEYADGSAYHGCTMTYKGVTSPLEVLYEKVDADDHQYYENDNLMPGAVVSGVAKDDGIGHMWFYMGQFENRNAVLDYLVKLGFKRDTVSPYVGSGNGEGGKHWRIECNGSQGCVINNNVDGKALFASYLAYKVSSNEVTFSIKKCIDGTTQIVGKSSVDGTTAKYGVYSDKACKTKVGEIKIGENGTGSVKLVSGTYYVKEIQPPTGYALSDEVYVLKSNQTVTVYEDFETGSIRINKTAEDKLVRNVEFRVTGSNGSSYTKKTNAVGIAEFTSLPVYDMKTGKAISYNVSEINIATRYETPKAQNVTLTNGDADLTVDVDFNNELKKGKILINKQAEDFEVAGRLFTVTGNGKTYIPYTNADGIAVLSNLPVYDSNNNKIVYTISERDVPIKYVVPANQTVTLTADATTNVTFENILKKFTAEIVKKGFGNR
;
A
#
# COMPACT_ATOMS: atom_id res chain seq x y z
N MET A 1 11.97 47.02 -19.72
CA MET A 1 12.63 47.45 -20.97
C MET A 1 13.19 46.21 -21.65
N PHE A 2 12.87 46.06 -22.94
CA PHE A 2 13.38 45.10 -23.96
C PHE A 2 13.21 43.59 -23.67
N LYS A 3 12.27 42.82 -24.26
CA LYS A 3 11.86 42.53 -25.68
C LYS A 3 12.92 41.83 -26.56
N ASN A 4 12.65 40.57 -26.91
CA ASN A 4 12.61 40.00 -28.28
C ASN A 4 12.16 38.52 -28.13
N LYS A 5 11.05 37.98 -28.65
CA LYS A 5 10.32 38.09 -29.93
C LYS A 5 11.17 37.82 -31.18
N ILE A 6 11.11 36.58 -31.66
CA ILE A 6 11.00 36.29 -33.09
C ILE A 6 9.79 35.36 -33.28
N LEU A 7 8.98 35.73 -34.26
CA LEU A 7 7.67 35.20 -34.61
C LEU A 7 7.67 35.08 -36.14
N LYS A 8 7.18 33.96 -36.69
CA LYS A 8 6.32 33.83 -37.89
C LYS A 8 6.31 32.35 -38.32
N LYS A 9 5.20 31.60 -38.23
CA LYS A 9 3.87 31.63 -38.89
C LYS A 9 3.85 31.04 -40.32
N LEU A 10 2.76 30.28 -40.53
CA LEU A 10 2.15 29.71 -41.75
C LEU A 10 2.54 28.23 -41.98
N GLY A 11 1.61 27.29 -42.22
CA GLY A 11 0.22 27.41 -42.62
C GLY A 11 -0.61 26.16 -42.32
N ALA A 12 -1.92 26.33 -42.48
CA ALA A 12 -3.01 25.40 -42.21
C ALA A 12 -3.06 24.22 -43.20
N GLY A 13 -3.71 23.13 -42.78
CA GLY A 13 -4.10 22.03 -43.67
C GLY A 13 -4.80 20.91 -42.91
N LEU A 14 -6.11 20.83 -43.12
CA LEU A 14 -7.09 19.92 -42.50
C LEU A 14 -7.04 18.51 -43.15
N MET A 15 -7.58 17.52 -42.43
CA MET A 15 -8.22 16.27 -42.92
C MET A 15 -7.42 14.96 -42.97
N ALA A 16 -7.88 14.04 -42.11
CA ALA A 16 -8.40 12.69 -42.40
C ALA A 16 -7.50 11.66 -43.09
N GLY A 17 -7.59 10.43 -42.61
CA GLY A 17 -7.45 9.26 -43.48
C GLY A 17 -6.72 8.08 -42.88
N LEU A 18 -7.52 7.17 -42.34
CA LEU A 18 -7.45 5.73 -42.55
C LEU A 18 -6.16 4.96 -42.26
N CYS A 19 -6.36 4.01 -41.34
CA CYS A 19 -5.74 2.70 -41.28
C CYS A 19 -5.45 2.10 -42.67
N ALA A 20 -4.20 1.67 -42.87
CA ALA A 20 -3.85 0.60 -43.81
C ALA A 20 -2.59 -0.10 -43.30
N PHE A 21 -2.76 -1.08 -42.42
CA PHE A 21 -1.79 -2.15 -42.24
C PHE A 21 -2.40 -3.41 -42.85
N SER A 22 -1.88 -3.79 -44.01
CA SER A 22 -2.03 -5.10 -44.61
C SER A 22 -1.24 -6.10 -43.78
N MET A 23 -1.92 -7.08 -43.19
CA MET A 23 -1.33 -8.39 -42.94
C MET A 23 -2.23 -9.47 -43.51
N LEU A 24 -1.68 -10.11 -44.54
CA LEU A 24 -2.14 -11.34 -45.15
C LEU A 24 -2.08 -12.47 -44.11
N GLY A 25 -3.24 -13.07 -43.87
CA GLY A 25 -3.47 -14.51 -43.79
C GLY A 25 -2.57 -15.37 -42.91
N THR A 26 -3.10 -15.80 -41.77
CA THR A 26 -3.06 -17.21 -41.36
C THR A 26 -4.37 -17.58 -40.68
N ASN A 27 -5.06 -18.57 -41.26
CA ASN A 27 -6.22 -19.22 -40.67
C ASN A 27 -5.78 -20.02 -39.44
N ILE A 28 -6.21 -19.59 -38.24
CA ILE A 28 -6.21 -20.45 -37.05
C ILE A 28 -7.52 -20.20 -36.31
N GLY A 29 -8.31 -21.26 -36.23
CA GLY A 29 -9.16 -21.59 -35.09
C GLY A 29 -10.14 -20.53 -34.62
N SER A 30 -11.41 -20.75 -34.93
CA SER A 30 -12.56 -20.25 -34.17
C SER A 30 -12.37 -20.43 -32.66
N PHE A 31 -11.82 -19.41 -31.99
CA PHE A 31 -12.03 -19.22 -30.57
C PHE A 31 -13.39 -18.52 -30.43
N LYS A 32 -14.42 -19.28 -30.10
CA LYS A 32 -15.59 -18.74 -29.43
C LYS A 32 -15.08 -18.13 -28.12
N ALA A 33 -14.85 -16.82 -28.13
CA ALA A 33 -14.72 -16.05 -26.90
C ALA A 33 -16.12 -16.02 -26.26
N SER A 34 -16.42 -17.05 -25.46
CA SER A 34 -17.44 -16.99 -24.43
C SER A 34 -16.88 -16.12 -23.30
N ALA A 35 -16.75 -14.82 -23.53
CA ALA A 35 -16.92 -13.87 -22.45
C ALA A 35 -18.44 -13.70 -22.33
N ALA A 36 -19.06 -14.50 -21.46
CA ALA A 36 -20.27 -14.02 -20.84
C ALA A 36 -19.82 -12.78 -20.05
N GLU A 37 -19.93 -11.60 -20.67
CA GLU A 37 -19.98 -10.35 -19.93
C GLU A 37 -21.07 -10.55 -18.88
N THR A 38 -20.65 -10.79 -17.64
CA THR A 38 -21.51 -10.74 -16.47
C THR A 38 -22.38 -9.51 -16.61
N ALA A 39 -23.70 -9.73 -16.66
CA ALA A 39 -24.71 -8.71 -16.84
C ALA A 39 -24.33 -7.47 -16.02
N GLN A 40 -24.05 -6.36 -16.70
CA GLN A 40 -23.86 -5.09 -16.01
C GLN A 40 -25.22 -4.72 -15.44
N GLU A 41 -25.38 -4.82 -14.12
CA GLU A 41 -26.49 -4.22 -13.37
C GLU A 41 -26.73 -2.76 -13.79
N PRO A 42 -27.98 -2.26 -13.78
CA PRO A 42 -28.30 -0.92 -14.24
C PRO A 42 -27.52 0.15 -13.46
N LEU A 43 -27.03 1.16 -14.19
CA LEU A 43 -25.98 2.08 -13.75
C LEU A 43 -26.48 3.31 -12.99
N LEU A 44 -27.78 3.57 -13.04
CA LEU A 44 -28.40 4.67 -12.31
C LEU A 44 -28.61 4.27 -10.87
N THR A 45 -28.30 5.16 -9.94
CA THR A 45 -28.71 4.97 -8.54
C THR A 45 -30.19 5.31 -8.36
N SER A 46 -30.85 4.71 -7.38
CA SER A 46 -32.23 5.09 -7.02
C SER A 46 -32.35 6.59 -6.71
N ASP A 47 -31.35 7.16 -6.02
CA ASP A 47 -31.26 8.59 -5.71
C ASP A 47 -31.16 9.45 -6.98
N GLU A 48 -30.50 9.00 -8.05
CA GLU A 48 -30.45 9.70 -9.34
C GLU A 48 -31.82 9.73 -10.03
N VAL A 49 -32.50 8.59 -10.09
CA VAL A 49 -33.83 8.48 -10.72
C VAL A 49 -34.85 9.32 -9.97
N ILE A 50 -34.94 9.15 -8.65
CA ILE A 50 -35.93 9.86 -7.83
C ILE A 50 -35.66 11.37 -7.83
N ARG A 51 -34.38 11.79 -7.76
CA ARG A 51 -34.02 13.21 -7.84
C ARG A 51 -34.42 13.80 -9.19
N GLN A 52 -34.19 13.12 -10.31
CA GLN A 52 -34.60 13.65 -11.61
C GLN A 52 -36.13 13.70 -11.73
N ALA A 53 -36.84 12.62 -11.36
CA ALA A 53 -38.30 12.59 -11.41
C ALA A 53 -38.92 13.71 -10.56
N ALA A 54 -38.36 13.97 -9.38
CA ALA A 54 -38.83 15.02 -8.47
C ALA A 54 -38.70 16.45 -9.04
N THR A 55 -37.91 16.67 -10.10
CA THR A 55 -37.85 17.98 -10.77
C THR A 55 -39.16 18.36 -11.49
N TYR A 56 -40.02 17.37 -11.77
CA TYR A 56 -41.32 17.55 -12.41
C TYR A 56 -42.47 17.75 -11.42
N LEU A 57 -42.24 17.70 -10.10
CA LEU A 57 -43.29 17.92 -9.11
C LEU A 57 -44.02 19.25 -9.35
N GLY A 58 -45.36 19.18 -9.33
CA GLY A 58 -46.25 20.31 -9.59
C GLY A 58 -46.52 20.63 -11.05
N VAL A 59 -45.94 19.90 -12.00
CA VAL A 59 -46.39 19.93 -13.40
C VAL A 59 -47.82 19.39 -13.46
N PRO A 60 -48.79 20.08 -14.07
CA PRO A 60 -50.16 19.60 -14.18
C PRO A 60 -50.25 18.37 -15.10
N TYR A 61 -51.37 17.67 -15.09
CA TYR A 61 -51.60 16.58 -16.04
C TYR A 61 -51.88 17.11 -17.44
N GLY A 62 -51.26 16.51 -18.44
CA GLY A 62 -51.42 16.84 -19.86
C GLY A 62 -51.47 15.59 -20.70
N TRP A 63 -52.62 15.30 -21.31
CA TRP A 63 -52.81 14.12 -22.15
C TRP A 63 -51.81 14.10 -23.32
N ASP A 64 -51.16 12.96 -23.55
CA ASP A 64 -50.13 12.72 -24.57
C ASP A 64 -48.91 13.65 -24.50
N CYS A 65 -48.69 14.34 -23.37
CA CYS A 65 -47.55 15.24 -23.22
C CYS A 65 -46.36 14.53 -22.53
N LYS A 66 -45.23 14.43 -23.25
CA LYS A 66 -43.99 13.78 -22.77
C LYS A 66 -42.87 14.75 -22.37
N GLY A 67 -43.14 16.06 -22.41
CA GLY A 67 -42.13 17.11 -22.16
C GLY A 67 -41.11 17.31 -23.29
N TYR A 68 -41.32 16.63 -24.41
CA TYR A 68 -40.51 16.70 -25.62
C TYR A 68 -41.44 16.80 -26.84
N ASP A 69 -41.01 17.52 -27.87
CA ASP A 69 -41.71 17.58 -29.16
C ASP A 69 -41.20 16.49 -30.11
N ASN A 70 -42.08 16.00 -30.98
CA ASN A 70 -41.82 15.00 -32.03
C ASN A 70 -41.34 13.63 -31.52
N VAL A 71 -41.70 13.26 -30.28
CA VAL A 71 -41.31 11.98 -29.67
C VAL A 71 -41.80 10.75 -30.43
N TYR A 72 -42.92 10.83 -31.14
CA TYR A 72 -43.46 9.72 -31.94
C TYR A 72 -42.96 9.71 -33.40
N SER A 73 -42.36 10.80 -33.87
CA SER A 73 -42.13 11.05 -35.30
C SER A 73 -40.67 11.36 -35.67
N SER A 74 -39.78 11.55 -34.69
CA SER A 74 -38.38 11.91 -34.91
C SER A 74 -37.45 11.12 -34.00
N THR A 75 -36.41 10.46 -34.54
CA THR A 75 -35.37 9.80 -33.73
C THR A 75 -34.52 10.75 -32.87
N ASN A 76 -34.71 12.07 -33.05
CA ASN A 76 -34.08 13.12 -32.25
C ASN A 76 -35.20 14.06 -31.73
N PRO A 77 -35.88 13.71 -30.64
CA PRO A 77 -36.92 14.55 -30.05
C PRO A 77 -36.32 15.82 -29.43
N THR A 78 -37.07 16.91 -29.44
CA THR A 78 -36.59 18.21 -28.94
C THR A 78 -37.15 18.49 -27.55
N LYS A 79 -36.28 18.75 -26.57
CA LYS A 79 -36.70 19.06 -25.19
C LYS A 79 -37.52 20.36 -25.14
N GLN A 80 -38.69 20.31 -24.50
CA GLN A 80 -39.48 21.52 -24.23
C GLN A 80 -38.92 22.27 -23.00
N SER A 81 -39.10 23.59 -22.95
CA SER A 81 -38.76 24.35 -21.74
C SER A 81 -39.65 23.95 -20.56
N MET A 82 -39.15 23.99 -19.32
CA MET A 82 -39.97 23.67 -18.14
C MET A 82 -41.19 24.58 -17.99
N GLU A 83 -41.15 25.80 -18.52
CA GLU A 83 -42.32 26.67 -18.63
C GLU A 83 -43.38 26.07 -19.57
N THR A 84 -42.96 25.58 -20.73
CA THR A 84 -43.84 24.91 -21.69
C THR A 84 -44.41 23.61 -21.12
N VAL A 85 -43.56 22.79 -20.47
CA VAL A 85 -43.97 21.55 -19.82
C VAL A 85 -45.01 21.83 -18.73
N ARG A 86 -44.81 22.86 -17.90
CA ARG A 86 -45.80 23.26 -16.88
C ARG A 86 -47.11 23.78 -17.47
N LYS A 87 -47.08 24.34 -18.69
CA LYS A 87 -48.29 24.83 -19.37
C LYS A 87 -49.07 23.72 -20.05
N LYS A 88 -48.39 22.77 -20.70
CA LYS A 88 -49.00 21.64 -21.41
C LYS A 88 -49.37 20.49 -20.46
N GLY A 89 -48.64 20.34 -19.37
CA GLY A 89 -48.70 19.22 -18.45
C GLY A 89 -47.82 18.04 -18.88
N LEU A 90 -47.83 16.98 -18.08
CA LEU A 90 -47.25 15.67 -18.44
C LEU A 90 -48.32 14.59 -18.23
N ASP A 91 -48.27 13.51 -19.00
CA ASP A 91 -48.97 12.28 -18.62
C ASP A 91 -48.06 11.35 -17.81
N CYS A 92 -48.60 10.23 -17.33
CA CYS A 92 -47.88 9.28 -16.49
C CYS A 92 -46.63 8.71 -17.16
N SER A 93 -46.72 8.29 -18.41
CA SER A 93 -45.58 7.85 -19.21
C SER A 93 -44.67 8.99 -19.65
N GLY A 94 -45.18 10.22 -19.73
CA GLY A 94 -44.43 11.44 -19.98
C GLY A 94 -43.49 11.77 -18.83
N LEU A 95 -43.88 11.51 -17.59
CA LEU A 95 -42.98 11.57 -16.45
C LEU A 95 -41.81 10.58 -16.59
N ILE A 96 -42.09 9.32 -16.97
CA ILE A 96 -41.04 8.30 -17.17
C ILE A 96 -40.11 8.72 -18.31
N TYR A 97 -40.70 9.11 -19.45
CA TYR A 97 -40.02 9.54 -20.65
C TYR A 97 -39.06 10.70 -20.38
N ALA A 98 -39.59 11.79 -19.81
CA ALA A 98 -38.83 13.01 -19.58
C ALA A 98 -37.72 12.77 -18.55
N THR A 99 -38.00 12.00 -17.49
CA THR A 99 -37.02 11.64 -16.46
C THR A 99 -35.84 10.86 -17.04
N LEU A 100 -36.10 9.77 -17.76
CA LEU A 100 -35.04 8.93 -18.29
C LEU A 100 -34.27 9.66 -19.41
N THR A 101 -34.97 10.40 -20.28
CA THR A 101 -34.33 11.17 -21.35
C THR A 101 -33.45 12.29 -20.78
N ASP A 102 -33.87 12.98 -19.72
CA ASP A 102 -33.07 14.01 -19.04
C ASP A 102 -31.84 13.46 -18.35
N LEU A 103 -31.93 12.22 -17.83
CA LEU A 103 -30.77 11.51 -17.31
C LEU A 103 -29.80 11.09 -18.44
N GLY A 104 -30.21 11.16 -19.71
CA GLY A 104 -29.40 10.69 -20.84
C GLY A 104 -29.42 9.17 -20.99
N VAL A 105 -30.51 8.53 -20.56
CA VAL A 105 -30.75 7.10 -20.76
C VAL A 105 -31.23 6.87 -22.18
N SER A 106 -30.79 5.77 -22.78
CA SER A 106 -31.43 5.20 -23.97
C SER A 106 -31.77 3.72 -23.77
N THR A 107 -32.75 3.22 -24.52
CA THR A 107 -33.16 1.82 -24.50
C THR A 107 -33.13 1.20 -25.89
N THR A 108 -33.02 -0.12 -25.95
CA THR A 108 -33.10 -0.90 -27.20
C THR A 108 -33.90 -2.18 -26.92
N GLY A 109 -34.52 -2.75 -27.95
CA GLY A 109 -35.30 -3.99 -27.85
C GLY A 109 -36.80 -3.79 -27.72
N PHE A 110 -37.25 -2.64 -27.19
CA PHE A 110 -38.68 -2.32 -27.18
C PHE A 110 -39.26 -2.16 -28.61
N PRO A 111 -40.51 -2.60 -28.85
CA PRO A 111 -41.24 -2.45 -30.13
C PRO A 111 -41.29 -1.03 -30.74
N SER A 112 -41.19 0.01 -29.93
CA SER A 112 -41.27 1.44 -30.22
C SER A 112 -40.36 2.18 -29.23
N ASN A 113 -39.15 2.51 -29.67
CA ASN A 113 -38.12 3.16 -28.86
C ASN A 113 -37.87 4.58 -29.35
N ASN A 114 -37.80 5.56 -28.42
CA ASN A 114 -37.20 6.85 -28.77
C ASN A 114 -36.89 7.77 -27.57
N PRO A 115 -35.66 8.13 -27.23
CA PRO A 115 -34.59 7.22 -26.82
C PRO A 115 -35.00 6.25 -25.71
N VAL A 116 -36.17 6.42 -25.08
CA VAL A 116 -36.73 5.53 -24.04
C VAL A 116 -38.18 5.13 -24.39
N PRO A 117 -38.81 4.17 -23.69
CA PRO A 117 -40.16 3.69 -24.02
C PRO A 117 -41.23 4.78 -23.80
N LEU A 118 -42.16 4.90 -24.75
CA LEU A 118 -43.15 5.99 -24.79
C LEU A 118 -44.50 5.66 -24.15
N ASN A 119 -45.12 4.54 -24.53
CA ASN A 119 -46.43 4.09 -24.06
C ASN A 119 -46.41 2.55 -23.96
N TYR A 120 -46.17 1.99 -22.78
CA TYR A 120 -45.88 0.55 -22.62
C TYR A 120 -46.68 -0.16 -21.52
N TRP A 121 -47.76 0.47 -21.06
CA TRP A 121 -48.72 -0.19 -20.19
C TRP A 121 -49.43 -1.35 -20.89
N GLU A 122 -49.64 -1.29 -22.22
CA GLU A 122 -50.30 -2.36 -23.00
C GLU A 122 -49.59 -3.72 -22.93
N TYR A 123 -48.32 -3.72 -22.50
CA TYR A 123 -47.51 -4.91 -22.27
C TYR A 123 -47.26 -5.16 -20.77
N ALA A 124 -48.27 -4.87 -19.93
CA ALA A 124 -48.24 -5.15 -18.49
C ALA A 124 -48.07 -6.65 -18.15
N ASP A 125 -48.17 -7.53 -19.16
CA ASP A 125 -47.83 -8.94 -19.08
C ASP A 125 -46.32 -9.23 -19.17
N GLY A 126 -45.48 -8.19 -19.35
CA GLY A 126 -44.02 -8.27 -19.40
C GLY A 126 -43.42 -8.67 -20.75
N SER A 127 -44.25 -9.13 -21.70
CA SER A 127 -43.80 -9.72 -22.96
C SER A 127 -42.88 -8.81 -23.80
N ALA A 128 -43.09 -7.49 -23.77
CA ALA A 128 -42.30 -6.52 -24.53
C ALA A 128 -40.99 -6.07 -23.84
N TYR A 129 -40.75 -6.46 -22.58
CA TYR A 129 -39.59 -6.03 -21.80
C TYR A 129 -38.44 -7.04 -21.85
N HIS A 130 -38.73 -8.31 -22.15
CA HIS A 130 -37.73 -9.37 -22.28
C HIS A 130 -36.75 -9.08 -23.43
N GLY A 131 -35.46 -9.18 -23.15
CA GLY A 131 -34.41 -8.91 -24.14
C GLY A 131 -34.20 -7.42 -24.44
N CYS A 132 -34.90 -6.52 -23.75
CA CYS A 132 -34.60 -5.09 -23.81
C CYS A 132 -33.28 -4.78 -23.09
N THR A 133 -32.63 -3.70 -23.51
CA THR A 133 -31.44 -3.17 -22.87
C THR A 133 -31.61 -1.68 -22.58
N MET A 134 -30.84 -1.21 -21.61
CA MET A 134 -30.73 0.19 -21.21
C MET A 134 -29.26 0.61 -21.25
N THR A 135 -28.99 1.79 -21.83
CA THR A 135 -27.65 2.37 -21.91
C THR A 135 -27.61 3.69 -21.13
N TYR A 136 -26.61 3.85 -20.27
CA TYR A 136 -26.36 5.06 -19.50
C TYR A 136 -24.86 5.34 -19.40
N LYS A 137 -24.43 6.59 -19.65
CA LYS A 137 -23.01 7.00 -19.65
C LYS A 137 -22.08 6.06 -20.46
N GLY A 138 -22.58 5.51 -21.56
CA GLY A 138 -21.83 4.65 -22.48
C GLY A 138 -21.76 3.17 -22.08
N VAL A 139 -22.51 2.76 -21.05
CA VAL A 139 -22.52 1.39 -20.54
C VAL A 139 -23.92 0.79 -20.71
N THR A 140 -24.02 -0.45 -21.21
CA THR A 140 -25.27 -1.11 -21.61
C THR A 140 -25.60 -2.30 -20.71
N SER A 141 -26.81 -2.32 -20.17
CA SER A 141 -27.34 -3.34 -19.26
C SER A 141 -28.56 -4.03 -19.89
N PRO A 142 -28.76 -5.35 -19.72
CA PRO A 142 -30.08 -5.94 -19.87
C PRO A 142 -31.08 -5.25 -18.94
N LEU A 143 -32.31 -5.08 -19.39
CA LEU A 143 -33.39 -4.60 -18.55
C LEU A 143 -33.93 -5.77 -17.72
N GLU A 144 -33.93 -5.63 -16.41
CA GLU A 144 -34.41 -6.66 -15.48
C GLU A 144 -35.89 -6.41 -15.14
N VAL A 145 -36.75 -7.39 -15.42
CA VAL A 145 -38.15 -7.38 -15.00
C VAL A 145 -38.22 -7.98 -13.59
N LEU A 146 -38.59 -7.15 -12.60
CA LEU A 146 -38.66 -7.53 -11.19
C LEU A 146 -39.95 -8.28 -10.86
N TYR A 147 -41.05 -7.86 -11.50
CA TYR A 147 -42.37 -8.46 -11.37
C TYR A 147 -43.02 -8.49 -12.75
N GLU A 148 -43.66 -9.61 -13.08
CA GLU A 148 -44.33 -9.82 -14.37
C GLU A 148 -45.71 -10.42 -14.14
N LYS A 149 -46.71 -9.87 -14.84
CA LYS A 149 -48.10 -10.39 -14.90
C LYS A 149 -48.69 -10.69 -13.52
N VAL A 150 -48.43 -9.81 -12.56
CA VAL A 150 -48.93 -10.03 -11.22
C VAL A 150 -50.35 -9.49 -11.12
N ASP A 151 -51.23 -10.27 -10.49
CA ASP A 151 -52.62 -9.88 -10.25
C ASP A 151 -52.65 -8.69 -9.27
N ALA A 152 -53.46 -7.69 -9.59
CA ALA A 152 -53.65 -6.54 -8.70
C ALA A 152 -54.37 -6.91 -7.41
N ASP A 153 -55.22 -7.95 -7.44
CA ASP A 153 -55.94 -8.43 -6.25
C ASP A 153 -54.98 -9.15 -5.27
N ASP A 154 -53.85 -9.64 -5.76
CA ASP A 154 -52.85 -10.32 -4.94
C ASP A 154 -51.93 -9.34 -4.18
N HIS A 155 -52.00 -8.02 -4.47
CA HIS A 155 -51.24 -6.93 -3.82
C HIS A 155 -49.69 -7.08 -3.76
N GLN A 156 -49.10 -8.08 -4.43
CA GLN A 156 -47.73 -8.56 -4.17
C GLN A 156 -46.57 -7.59 -4.44
N TYR A 157 -46.67 -6.56 -5.29
CA TYR A 157 -45.50 -5.71 -5.61
C TYR A 157 -45.14 -4.65 -4.58
N TYR A 158 -46.08 -4.23 -3.75
CA TYR A 158 -45.84 -3.31 -2.64
C TYR A 158 -46.01 -3.99 -1.28
N GLU A 159 -46.50 -5.22 -1.21
CA GLU A 159 -46.41 -6.02 0.01
C GLU A 159 -45.11 -6.83 0.10
N ASN A 160 -44.43 -7.08 -1.03
CA ASN A 160 -43.07 -7.62 -1.01
C ASN A 160 -42.03 -6.50 -0.94
N ASP A 161 -41.14 -6.58 0.06
CA ASP A 161 -40.01 -5.68 0.30
C ASP A 161 -38.96 -5.63 -0.83
N ASN A 162 -39.18 -6.35 -1.93
CA ASN A 162 -38.19 -6.55 -3.00
C ASN A 162 -38.28 -5.53 -4.14
N LEU A 163 -39.27 -4.63 -4.17
CA LEU A 163 -39.31 -3.60 -5.20
C LEU A 163 -38.21 -2.57 -4.96
N MET A 164 -37.36 -2.34 -5.97
CA MET A 164 -36.23 -1.43 -5.84
C MET A 164 -36.66 0.03 -6.02
N PRO A 165 -36.29 0.95 -5.10
CA PRO A 165 -36.49 2.38 -5.32
C PRO A 165 -35.92 2.83 -6.67
N GLY A 166 -36.64 3.67 -7.39
CA GLY A 166 -36.33 4.07 -8.76
C GLY A 166 -36.82 3.09 -9.84
N ALA A 167 -37.32 1.90 -9.51
CA ALA A 167 -37.96 1.02 -10.49
C ALA A 167 -39.21 1.69 -11.09
N VAL A 168 -39.48 1.38 -12.36
CA VAL A 168 -40.72 1.79 -13.02
C VAL A 168 -41.75 0.71 -12.81
N VAL A 169 -42.95 1.11 -12.41
CA VAL A 169 -44.12 0.24 -12.32
C VAL A 169 -45.10 0.68 -13.40
N SER A 170 -45.71 -0.31 -14.08
CA SER A 170 -46.62 -0.12 -15.21
C SER A 170 -47.78 -1.10 -15.10
N GLY A 171 -49.01 -0.66 -15.38
CA GLY A 171 -50.20 -1.51 -15.29
C GLY A 171 -51.36 -1.02 -16.17
N VAL A 172 -52.35 -1.90 -16.38
CA VAL A 172 -53.55 -1.65 -17.20
C VAL A 172 -54.81 -1.83 -16.37
N ALA A 173 -55.74 -0.88 -16.40
CA ALA A 173 -56.95 -0.92 -15.58
C ALA A 173 -57.96 -2.01 -16.02
N LYS A 174 -58.71 -2.58 -15.08
CA LYS A 174 -59.76 -3.62 -15.20
C LYS A 174 -60.99 -3.07 -15.90
N ASP A 175 -61.35 -1.82 -15.60
CA ASP A 175 -62.68 -1.29 -15.93
C ASP A 175 -62.72 -0.59 -17.30
N ASP A 176 -61.66 0.12 -17.68
CA ASP A 176 -61.59 0.92 -18.91
C ASP A 176 -60.34 0.65 -19.77
N GLY A 177 -59.46 -0.25 -19.33
CA GLY A 177 -58.21 -0.56 -20.04
C GLY A 177 -57.20 0.58 -20.09
N ILE A 178 -57.41 1.67 -19.34
CA ILE A 178 -56.47 2.78 -19.30
C ILE A 178 -55.23 2.36 -18.53
N GLY A 179 -54.06 2.55 -19.12
CA GLY A 179 -52.81 2.24 -18.46
C GLY A 179 -52.17 3.41 -17.72
N HIS A 180 -51.29 3.08 -16.79
CA HIS A 180 -50.64 4.04 -15.92
C HIS A 180 -49.22 3.61 -15.58
N MET A 181 -48.36 4.59 -15.28
CA MET A 181 -46.95 4.35 -14.96
C MET A 181 -46.46 5.30 -13.88
N TRP A 182 -45.55 4.82 -13.03
CA TRP A 182 -44.89 5.64 -12.00
C TRP A 182 -43.52 5.11 -11.65
N PHE A 183 -42.70 5.94 -10.99
CA PHE A 183 -41.50 5.44 -10.32
C PHE A 183 -41.83 5.07 -8.87
N TYR A 184 -41.40 3.89 -8.45
CA TYR A 184 -41.43 3.52 -7.05
C TYR A 184 -40.34 4.28 -6.28
N MET A 185 -40.69 4.90 -5.16
CA MET A 185 -39.78 5.75 -4.40
C MET A 185 -39.11 5.01 -3.24
N GLY A 186 -39.69 3.90 -2.78
CA GLY A 186 -39.23 3.17 -1.60
C GLY A 186 -40.18 3.26 -0.42
N GLN A 187 -39.75 2.69 0.70
CA GLN A 187 -40.49 2.70 1.95
C GLN A 187 -40.14 3.91 2.81
N PHE A 188 -41.16 4.63 3.26
CA PHE A 188 -41.01 5.73 4.20
C PHE A 188 -42.11 5.67 5.25
N GLU A 189 -41.71 5.79 6.51
CA GLU A 189 -42.61 5.72 7.67
C GLU A 189 -43.74 6.74 7.63
N ASN A 190 -43.50 7.91 7.04
CA ASN A 190 -44.47 9.00 6.97
C ASN A 190 -44.02 10.08 5.98
N ARG A 191 -44.92 11.05 5.75
CA ARG A 191 -44.68 12.23 4.91
C ARG A 191 -43.40 13.01 5.25
N ASN A 192 -43.04 13.14 6.53
CA ASN A 192 -41.86 13.90 6.91
C ASN A 192 -40.57 13.19 6.49
N ALA A 193 -40.51 11.86 6.60
CA ALA A 193 -39.36 11.08 6.13
C ALA A 193 -39.15 11.22 4.61
N VAL A 194 -40.23 11.27 3.84
CA VAL A 194 -40.19 11.56 2.38
C VAL A 194 -39.60 12.94 2.12
N LEU A 195 -40.06 13.96 2.85
CA LEU A 195 -39.56 15.33 2.70
C LEU A 195 -38.09 15.45 3.12
N ASP A 196 -37.67 14.78 4.19
CA ASP A 196 -36.27 14.73 4.62
C ASP A 196 -35.38 14.08 3.56
N TYR A 197 -35.87 13.02 2.93
CA TYR A 197 -35.18 12.38 1.81
C TYR A 197 -35.07 13.29 0.59
N LEU A 198 -36.12 14.04 0.22
CA LEU A 198 -36.03 15.05 -0.85
C LEU A 198 -35.04 16.18 -0.51
N VAL A 199 -34.97 16.60 0.76
CA VAL A 199 -33.95 17.58 1.21
C VAL A 199 -32.55 17.01 1.05
N LYS A 200 -32.32 15.73 1.40
CA LYS A 200 -31.06 15.02 1.16
C LYS A 200 -30.68 14.99 -0.33
N LEU A 201 -31.68 14.88 -1.22
CA LEU A 201 -31.49 14.95 -2.68
C LEU A 201 -31.30 16.38 -3.21
N GLY A 202 -31.33 17.40 -2.36
CA GLY A 202 -31.01 18.80 -2.70
C GLY A 202 -32.22 19.70 -2.93
N PHE A 203 -33.46 19.25 -2.67
CA PHE A 203 -34.66 20.08 -2.81
C PHE A 203 -34.91 20.95 -1.58
N LYS A 204 -35.52 22.13 -1.79
CA LYS A 204 -36.03 22.95 -0.68
C LYS A 204 -37.35 22.36 -0.19
N ARG A 205 -37.43 22.03 1.11
CA ARG A 205 -38.60 21.39 1.73
C ARG A 205 -39.91 22.09 1.36
N ASP A 206 -39.98 23.40 1.55
CA ASP A 206 -41.21 24.18 1.33
C ASP A 206 -41.66 24.21 -0.13
N THR A 207 -40.73 24.06 -1.08
CA THR A 207 -41.02 24.05 -2.51
C THR A 207 -41.65 22.73 -2.96
N VAL A 208 -41.23 21.60 -2.39
CA VAL A 208 -41.75 20.27 -2.76
C VAL A 208 -42.91 19.81 -1.88
N SER A 209 -43.02 20.35 -0.66
CA SER A 209 -44.05 20.01 0.34
C SER A 209 -45.49 19.99 -0.20
N PRO A 210 -45.94 20.97 -1.02
CA PRO A 210 -47.31 20.95 -1.57
C PRO A 210 -47.63 19.75 -2.47
N TYR A 211 -46.60 19.10 -3.02
CA TYR A 211 -46.73 17.98 -3.95
C TYR A 211 -46.47 16.63 -3.30
N VAL A 212 -46.27 16.59 -1.97
CA VAL A 212 -46.13 15.36 -1.19
C VAL A 212 -47.39 15.13 -0.38
N GLY A 213 -48.09 14.03 -0.70
CA GLY A 213 -49.33 13.59 -0.08
C GLY A 213 -49.22 13.36 1.43
N SER A 214 -50.37 13.19 2.08
CA SER A 214 -50.49 13.12 3.55
C SER A 214 -49.73 11.93 4.17
N GLY A 215 -49.53 10.85 3.42
CA GLY A 215 -49.01 9.58 3.93
C GLY A 215 -50.09 8.67 4.49
N ASN A 216 -51.36 9.05 4.40
CA ASN A 216 -52.49 8.25 4.91
C ASN A 216 -53.12 7.36 3.83
N GLY A 217 -52.48 7.23 2.66
CA GLY A 217 -52.97 6.37 1.58
C GLY A 217 -52.88 4.88 1.92
N GLU A 218 -53.71 4.07 1.25
CA GLU A 218 -53.79 2.62 1.50
C GLU A 218 -52.53 1.85 1.10
N GLY A 219 -51.58 2.47 0.40
CA GLY A 219 -50.27 1.88 0.07
C GLY A 219 -49.30 1.81 1.25
N GLY A 220 -49.73 2.17 2.46
CA GLY A 220 -48.95 2.05 3.69
C GLY A 220 -47.62 2.81 3.59
N LYS A 221 -46.50 2.13 3.84
CA LYS A 221 -45.17 2.75 3.79
C LYS A 221 -44.62 2.92 2.38
N HIS A 222 -45.32 2.49 1.33
CA HIS A 222 -44.79 2.44 -0.04
C HIS A 222 -45.16 3.71 -0.81
N TRP A 223 -44.16 4.53 -1.12
CA TRP A 223 -44.34 5.81 -1.81
C TRP A 223 -43.97 5.70 -3.28
N ARG A 224 -44.60 6.53 -4.11
CA ARG A 224 -44.31 6.66 -5.54
C ARG A 224 -44.24 8.12 -5.96
N ILE A 225 -43.62 8.36 -7.10
CA ILE A 225 -43.76 9.60 -7.86
C ILE A 225 -44.46 9.31 -9.18
N GLU A 226 -45.55 10.01 -9.43
CA GLU A 226 -46.43 9.76 -10.58
C GLU A 226 -46.94 11.07 -11.17
N CYS A 227 -47.51 11.01 -12.37
CA CYS A 227 -48.33 12.08 -12.92
C CYS A 227 -49.74 11.54 -13.19
N ASN A 228 -50.76 12.08 -12.53
CA ASN A 228 -52.14 11.60 -12.65
C ASN A 228 -53.12 12.74 -12.99
N GLY A 229 -54.29 12.39 -13.53
CA GLY A 229 -55.28 13.35 -14.03
C GLY A 229 -55.84 14.32 -12.98
N SER A 230 -55.82 13.95 -11.70
CA SER A 230 -56.43 14.76 -10.63
C SER A 230 -55.45 15.72 -9.97
N GLN A 231 -54.15 15.42 -9.97
CA GLN A 231 -53.14 16.16 -9.19
C GLN A 231 -51.92 16.60 -10.02
N GLY A 232 -51.74 16.07 -11.24
CA GLY A 232 -50.51 16.23 -11.99
C GLY A 232 -49.37 15.42 -11.35
N CYS A 233 -48.14 15.92 -11.46
CA CYS A 233 -46.95 15.29 -10.92
C CYS A 233 -46.84 15.45 -9.39
N VAL A 234 -47.01 14.35 -8.65
CA VAL A 234 -47.01 14.32 -7.18
C VAL A 234 -46.27 13.10 -6.62
N ILE A 235 -45.92 13.17 -5.33
CA ILE A 235 -45.51 12.03 -4.53
C ILE A 235 -46.63 11.66 -3.56
N ASN A 236 -47.05 10.40 -3.56
CA ASN A 236 -48.03 9.91 -2.60
C ASN A 236 -47.88 8.40 -2.37
N ASN A 237 -48.65 7.88 -1.42
CA ASN A 237 -48.79 6.47 -1.11
C ASN A 237 -50.25 5.99 -1.26
N ASN A 238 -51.08 6.71 -2.00
CA ASN A 238 -52.46 6.32 -2.24
C ASN A 238 -52.52 5.04 -3.10
N VAL A 239 -53.70 4.48 -3.35
CA VAL A 239 -53.86 3.34 -4.25
C VAL A 239 -54.84 3.66 -5.39
N ASP A 240 -55.18 4.94 -5.55
CA ASP A 240 -55.88 5.51 -6.68
C ASP A 240 -55.07 5.26 -7.97
N GLY A 241 -55.55 4.31 -8.77
CA GLY A 241 -54.83 3.72 -9.89
C GLY A 241 -54.47 2.24 -9.66
N LYS A 242 -54.13 1.82 -8.44
CA LYS A 242 -53.73 0.44 -8.09
C LYS A 242 -54.90 -0.52 -7.88
N ALA A 243 -55.98 -0.08 -7.24
CA ALA A 243 -57.17 -0.91 -6.97
C ALA A 243 -57.94 -1.31 -8.24
N LEU A 244 -57.50 -0.79 -9.38
CA LEU A 244 -58.15 -0.94 -10.67
C LEU A 244 -57.28 -1.68 -11.67
N PHE A 245 -56.05 -2.14 -11.42
CA PHE A 245 -55.28 -2.83 -12.48
C PHE A 245 -55.71 -4.29 -12.69
N ALA A 246 -55.79 -4.77 -13.93
CA ALA A 246 -55.99 -6.18 -14.24
C ALA A 246 -54.68 -6.98 -14.11
N SER A 247 -53.56 -6.33 -14.41
CA SER A 247 -52.21 -6.84 -14.18
C SER A 247 -51.22 -5.68 -14.14
N TYR A 248 -50.08 -5.90 -13.49
CA TYR A 248 -48.97 -4.96 -13.48
C TYR A 248 -47.62 -5.67 -13.67
N LEU A 249 -46.63 -4.88 -14.08
CA LEU A 249 -45.23 -5.25 -14.09
C LEU A 249 -44.40 -4.18 -13.38
N ALA A 250 -43.22 -4.56 -12.92
CA ALA A 250 -42.19 -3.61 -12.57
C ALA A 250 -40.85 -4.01 -13.18
N TYR A 251 -40.12 -3.03 -13.68
CA TYR A 251 -38.81 -3.25 -14.25
C TYR A 251 -37.80 -2.26 -13.68
N LYS A 252 -36.57 -2.75 -13.57
CA LYS A 252 -35.48 -2.05 -12.93
C LYS A 252 -34.82 -1.10 -13.92
N VAL A 253 -34.77 0.17 -13.54
CA VAL A 253 -33.95 1.19 -14.21
C VAL A 253 -32.85 1.74 -13.30
N SER A 254 -32.70 1.21 -12.09
CA SER A 254 -31.71 1.66 -11.10
C SER A 254 -31.15 0.53 -10.22
N SER A 255 -30.00 0.78 -9.59
CA SER A 255 -29.34 -0.08 -8.60
C SER A 255 -29.21 0.62 -7.25
N ASN A 256 -29.27 -0.16 -6.17
CA ASN A 256 -28.99 0.32 -4.81
C ASN A 256 -27.47 0.43 -4.55
N GLU A 257 -26.66 -0.21 -5.39
CA GLU A 257 -25.21 -0.25 -5.22
C GLU A 257 -24.53 0.96 -5.85
N VAL A 258 -23.64 1.58 -5.07
CA VAL A 258 -22.74 2.64 -5.52
C VAL A 258 -21.32 2.11 -5.53
N THR A 259 -20.48 2.70 -6.38
CA THR A 259 -19.07 2.29 -6.44
C THR A 259 -18.26 3.07 -5.40
N PHE A 260 -17.50 2.35 -4.59
CA PHE A 260 -16.49 2.90 -3.71
C PHE A 260 -15.11 2.55 -4.26
N SER A 261 -14.26 3.55 -4.45
CA SER A 261 -12.95 3.39 -5.05
C SER A 261 -11.85 3.90 -4.14
N ILE A 262 -10.69 3.24 -4.20
CA ILE A 262 -9.46 3.72 -3.58
C ILE A 262 -8.34 3.82 -4.61
N LYS A 263 -7.42 4.75 -4.38
CA LYS A 263 -6.18 4.90 -5.14
C LYS A 263 -5.00 4.85 -4.16
N LYS A 264 -4.08 3.92 -4.37
CA LYS A 264 -2.92 3.71 -3.51
C LYS A 264 -1.72 4.51 -4.00
N CYS A 265 -1.13 5.30 -3.12
CA CYS A 265 -0.05 6.24 -3.43
C CYS A 265 1.03 6.26 -2.34
N ILE A 266 2.24 6.69 -2.67
CA ILE A 266 3.28 7.01 -1.67
C ILE A 266 3.15 8.47 -1.19
N ASP A 267 2.99 9.42 -2.12
CA ASP A 267 3.07 10.87 -1.85
C ASP A 267 1.75 11.62 -2.06
N GLY A 268 0.64 10.89 -2.19
CA GLY A 268 -0.70 11.46 -2.32
C GLY A 268 -1.05 12.07 -3.67
N THR A 269 -0.14 12.11 -4.66
CA THR A 269 -0.43 12.75 -5.95
C THR A 269 0.06 11.99 -7.18
N THR A 270 1.33 11.56 -7.24
CA THR A 270 1.95 11.08 -8.50
C THR A 270 2.53 9.67 -8.45
N GLN A 271 2.95 9.21 -7.28
CA GLN A 271 3.58 7.89 -7.13
C GLN A 271 2.52 6.83 -6.81
N ILE A 272 1.97 6.25 -7.87
CA ILE A 272 0.93 5.21 -7.81
C ILE A 272 1.56 3.85 -7.49
N VAL A 273 0.97 3.12 -6.56
CA VAL A 273 1.37 1.75 -6.20
C VAL A 273 0.31 0.77 -6.69
N GLY A 274 0.61 0.06 -7.77
CA GLY A 274 -0.25 -1.00 -8.33
C GLY A 274 0.26 -2.39 -8.01
N LYS A 275 1.29 -2.82 -8.75
CA LYS A 275 2.02 -4.07 -8.54
C LYS A 275 3.39 -3.80 -7.92
N SER A 276 3.81 -4.64 -6.99
CA SER A 276 5.18 -4.64 -6.49
C SER A 276 6.16 -4.93 -7.64
N SER A 277 7.27 -4.19 -7.68
CA SER A 277 8.39 -4.47 -8.58
C SER A 277 9.21 -5.69 -8.15
N VAL A 278 8.99 -6.20 -6.93
CA VAL A 278 9.70 -7.37 -6.39
C VAL A 278 9.16 -8.66 -7.00
N ASP A 279 7.84 -8.86 -6.96
CA ASP A 279 7.20 -10.12 -7.34
C ASP A 279 5.82 -9.97 -8.03
N GLY A 280 5.39 -8.74 -8.31
CA GLY A 280 4.10 -8.47 -8.95
C GLY A 280 2.88 -8.60 -8.03
N THR A 281 3.06 -8.81 -6.72
CA THR A 281 1.97 -8.80 -5.75
C THR A 281 1.26 -7.45 -5.69
N THR A 282 0.01 -7.46 -5.21
CA THR A 282 -0.85 -6.28 -5.13
C THR A 282 -1.44 -6.17 -3.74
N ALA A 283 -1.74 -4.95 -3.32
CA ALA A 283 -2.41 -4.69 -2.07
C ALA A 283 -3.86 -5.22 -2.03
N LYS A 284 -4.31 -5.61 -0.84
CA LYS A 284 -5.72 -5.92 -0.56
C LYS A 284 -6.18 -5.16 0.67
N TYR A 285 -7.42 -4.70 0.60
CA TYR A 285 -8.10 -3.99 1.66
C TYR A 285 -9.39 -4.70 2.05
N GLY A 286 -9.65 -4.75 3.35
CA GLY A 286 -10.97 -5.09 3.86
C GLY A 286 -11.86 -3.84 3.86
N VAL A 287 -13.13 -4.02 3.50
CA VAL A 287 -14.17 -2.98 3.59
C VAL A 287 -15.12 -3.35 4.73
N TYR A 288 -15.41 -2.37 5.58
CA TYR A 288 -16.11 -2.56 6.85
C TYR A 288 -17.28 -1.58 7.00
N SER A 289 -18.36 -2.03 7.64
CA SER A 289 -19.52 -1.19 7.96
C SER A 289 -19.32 -0.33 9.22
N ASP A 290 -18.28 -0.62 10.00
CA ASP A 290 -17.93 0.10 11.23
C ASP A 290 -16.47 0.57 11.24
N LYS A 291 -16.22 1.70 11.92
CA LYS A 291 -14.89 2.31 12.00
C LYS A 291 -13.85 1.45 12.74
N ALA A 292 -14.29 0.55 13.61
CA ALA A 292 -13.40 -0.34 14.35
C ALA A 292 -12.98 -1.57 13.52
N CYS A 293 -13.44 -1.67 12.26
CA CYS A 293 -13.14 -2.74 11.32
C CYS A 293 -13.50 -4.14 11.86
N LYS A 294 -14.65 -4.28 12.53
CA LYS A 294 -15.12 -5.57 13.08
C LYS A 294 -16.04 -6.33 12.13
N THR A 295 -16.89 -5.62 11.40
CA THR A 295 -17.89 -6.19 10.50
C THR A 295 -17.48 -5.97 9.06
N LYS A 296 -16.76 -6.95 8.51
CA LYS A 296 -16.31 -6.94 7.12
C LYS A 296 -17.49 -7.19 6.17
N VAL A 297 -17.64 -6.33 5.18
CA VAL A 297 -18.72 -6.35 4.17
C VAL A 297 -18.21 -6.48 2.74
N GLY A 298 -16.90 -6.44 2.53
CA GLY A 298 -16.28 -6.63 1.23
C GLY A 298 -14.77 -6.56 1.26
N GLU A 299 -14.17 -6.64 0.08
CA GLU A 299 -12.74 -6.46 -0.14
C GLU A 299 -12.49 -5.61 -1.38
N ILE A 300 -11.40 -4.85 -1.37
CA ILE A 300 -10.87 -4.17 -2.56
C ILE A 300 -9.47 -4.70 -2.83
N LYS A 301 -9.27 -5.25 -4.03
CA LYS A 301 -7.95 -5.58 -4.57
C LYS A 301 -7.46 -4.43 -5.43
N ILE A 302 -6.22 -3.97 -5.20
CA ILE A 302 -5.59 -2.95 -6.04
C ILE A 302 -5.14 -3.56 -7.37
N GLY A 303 -5.50 -2.90 -8.47
CA GLY A 303 -5.09 -3.26 -9.83
C GLY A 303 -3.75 -2.67 -10.24
N GLU A 304 -3.32 -2.95 -11.46
CA GLU A 304 -2.03 -2.49 -12.01
C GLU A 304 -1.90 -0.96 -12.08
N ASN A 305 -3.02 -0.27 -12.28
CA ASN A 305 -3.12 1.18 -12.30
C ASN A 305 -3.18 1.81 -10.89
N GLY A 306 -2.96 1.01 -9.84
CA GLY A 306 -2.99 1.41 -8.43
C GLY A 306 -4.35 1.85 -7.91
N THR A 307 -5.43 1.49 -8.61
CA THR A 307 -6.79 1.69 -8.11
C THR A 307 -7.50 0.36 -7.91
N GLY A 308 -8.45 0.36 -6.99
CA GLY A 308 -9.36 -0.75 -6.77
C GLY A 308 -10.74 -0.23 -6.38
N SER A 309 -11.77 -1.03 -6.59
CA SER A 309 -13.16 -0.63 -6.29
C SER A 309 -14.02 -1.80 -5.85
N VAL A 310 -15.09 -1.49 -5.13
CA VAL A 310 -16.16 -2.41 -4.73
C VAL A 310 -17.52 -1.74 -4.95
N LYS A 311 -18.55 -2.52 -5.28
CA LYS A 311 -19.94 -2.07 -5.32
C LYS A 311 -20.63 -2.50 -4.03
N LEU A 312 -21.28 -1.57 -3.36
CA LEU A 312 -22.02 -1.81 -2.11
C LEU A 312 -23.24 -0.89 -2.06
N VAL A 313 -24.28 -1.27 -1.32
CA VAL A 313 -25.43 -0.41 -1.08
C VAL A 313 -24.99 0.95 -0.53
N SER A 314 -25.60 2.04 -1.01
CA SER A 314 -25.29 3.40 -0.55
C SER A 314 -25.27 3.49 0.99
N GLY A 315 -24.14 3.94 1.54
CA GLY A 315 -23.88 3.92 2.97
C GLY A 315 -22.52 4.51 3.33
N THR A 316 -22.20 4.51 4.61
CA THR A 316 -20.86 4.89 5.11
C THR A 316 -20.07 3.62 5.38
N TYR A 317 -18.88 3.51 4.77
CA TYR A 317 -17.98 2.37 4.96
C TYR A 317 -16.57 2.83 5.26
N TYR A 318 -15.78 1.92 5.80
CA TYR A 318 -14.40 2.12 6.17
C TYR A 318 -13.52 1.10 5.46
N VAL A 319 -12.28 1.48 5.17
CA VAL A 319 -11.35 0.61 4.46
C VAL A 319 -10.02 0.57 5.22
N LYS A 320 -9.50 -0.64 5.42
CA LYS A 320 -8.22 -0.90 6.10
C LYS A 320 -7.41 -1.90 5.29
N GLU A 321 -6.11 -1.67 5.16
CA GLU A 321 -5.23 -2.61 4.49
C GLU A 321 -5.14 -3.92 5.29
N ILE A 322 -5.18 -5.04 4.58
CA ILE A 322 -5.07 -6.38 5.17
C ILE A 322 -3.88 -7.17 4.60
N GLN A 323 -3.34 -6.72 3.46
CA GLN A 323 -2.18 -7.30 2.82
C GLN A 323 -1.50 -6.22 1.97
N PRO A 324 -0.26 -5.81 2.28
CA PRO A 324 0.50 -4.92 1.41
C PRO A 324 1.10 -5.69 0.22
N PRO A 325 1.52 -5.00 -0.85
CA PRO A 325 2.43 -5.57 -1.85
C PRO A 325 3.80 -5.83 -1.21
N THR A 326 4.53 -6.84 -1.71
CA THR A 326 5.90 -7.14 -1.25
C THR A 326 6.81 -5.92 -1.36
N GLY A 327 7.60 -5.64 -0.32
CA GLY A 327 8.48 -4.47 -0.24
C GLY A 327 7.83 -3.21 0.34
N TYR A 328 6.58 -3.31 0.78
CA TYR A 328 5.85 -2.25 1.48
C TYR A 328 5.38 -2.73 2.85
N ALA A 329 5.29 -1.82 3.80
CA ALA A 329 4.84 -2.09 5.16
C ALA A 329 3.31 -2.18 5.22
N LEU A 330 2.77 -3.05 6.07
CA LEU A 330 1.32 -3.11 6.30
C LEU A 330 0.84 -1.82 6.98
N SER A 331 -0.09 -1.09 6.35
CA SER A 331 -0.71 0.09 6.95
C SER A 331 -1.82 -0.25 7.94
N ASP A 332 -1.76 0.34 9.13
CA ASP A 332 -2.83 0.26 10.14
C ASP A 332 -3.90 1.37 9.98
N GLU A 333 -3.72 2.30 9.04
CA GLU A 333 -4.63 3.42 8.85
C GLU A 333 -6.01 2.98 8.34
N VAL A 334 -7.05 3.65 8.84
CA VAL A 334 -8.45 3.41 8.46
C VAL A 334 -9.02 4.65 7.78
N TYR A 335 -9.49 4.47 6.55
CA TYR A 335 -10.05 5.56 5.74
C TYR A 335 -11.56 5.43 5.62
N VAL A 336 -12.25 6.56 5.53
CA VAL A 336 -13.70 6.61 5.24
C VAL A 336 -13.89 6.58 3.74
N LEU A 337 -14.65 5.61 3.24
CA LEU A 337 -15.03 5.53 1.84
C LEU A 337 -16.15 6.54 1.53
N LYS A 338 -16.11 7.12 0.33
CA LYS A 338 -17.11 8.06 -0.16
C LYS A 338 -17.75 7.52 -1.44
N SER A 339 -19.08 7.51 -1.46
CA SER A 339 -19.86 7.04 -2.61
C SER A 339 -19.47 7.79 -3.89
N ASN A 340 -19.21 7.04 -4.97
CA ASN A 340 -18.84 7.55 -6.28
C ASN A 340 -17.63 8.50 -6.28
N GLN A 341 -16.73 8.33 -5.30
CA GLN A 341 -15.48 9.07 -5.18
C GLN A 341 -14.32 8.10 -4.98
N THR A 342 -13.13 8.53 -5.41
CA THR A 342 -11.88 7.81 -5.16
C THR A 342 -11.18 8.40 -3.95
N VAL A 343 -10.98 7.58 -2.92
CA VAL A 343 -10.23 7.97 -1.72
C VAL A 343 -8.76 7.59 -1.89
N THR A 344 -7.86 8.51 -1.62
CA THR A 344 -6.42 8.21 -1.61
C THR A 344 -6.03 7.50 -0.32
N VAL A 345 -5.30 6.41 -0.45
CA VAL A 345 -4.71 5.63 0.65
C VAL A 345 -3.20 5.57 0.47
N TYR A 346 -2.45 5.49 1.57
CA TYR A 346 -0.99 5.68 1.54
C TYR A 346 -0.20 4.37 1.70
N GLU A 347 1.07 4.41 1.31
CA GLU A 347 2.04 3.34 1.49
C GLU A 347 3.37 3.84 2.04
N ASP A 348 4.00 2.98 2.82
CA ASP A 348 5.37 3.15 3.28
C ASP A 348 6.21 1.95 2.84
N PHE A 349 7.48 2.22 2.49
CA PHE A 349 8.40 1.15 2.14
C PHE A 349 8.72 0.27 3.35
N GLU A 350 8.89 -1.02 3.09
CA GLU A 350 9.34 -1.94 4.12
C GLU A 350 10.80 -1.64 4.49
N THR A 351 11.05 -1.46 5.79
CA THR A 351 12.38 -1.18 6.33
C THR A 351 12.71 -2.14 7.46
N GLY A 352 14.00 -2.40 7.64
CA GLY A 352 14.52 -3.23 8.73
C GLY A 352 15.72 -2.56 9.42
N SER A 353 16.43 -3.35 10.23
CA SER A 353 17.55 -2.87 11.03
C SER A 353 18.76 -3.80 10.99
N ILE A 354 19.96 -3.22 11.11
CA ILE A 354 21.21 -3.97 11.36
C ILE A 354 21.73 -3.57 12.74
N ARG A 355 21.88 -4.56 13.62
CA ARG A 355 22.49 -4.38 14.94
C ARG A 355 23.88 -5.00 14.95
N ILE A 356 24.89 -4.20 15.27
CA ILE A 356 26.27 -4.66 15.37
C ILE A 356 26.62 -4.87 16.83
N ASN A 357 27.13 -6.04 17.16
CA ASN A 357 27.61 -6.41 18.49
C ASN A 357 29.15 -6.51 18.48
N LYS A 358 29.81 -5.52 19.09
CA LYS A 358 31.27 -5.39 19.08
C LYS A 358 31.91 -5.93 20.36
N THR A 359 32.86 -6.84 20.19
CA THR A 359 33.75 -7.36 21.25
C THR A 359 35.22 -7.07 20.92
N ALA A 360 36.09 -7.10 21.93
CA ALA A 360 37.54 -6.93 21.76
C ALA A 360 38.30 -7.59 22.92
N GLU A 361 39.48 -8.16 22.66
CA GLU A 361 40.31 -8.81 23.70
C GLU A 361 40.66 -7.87 24.87
N ASP A 362 40.90 -6.59 24.57
CA ASP A 362 41.22 -5.52 25.54
C ASP A 362 39.96 -4.82 26.10
N LYS A 363 38.76 -5.30 25.73
CA LYS A 363 37.45 -4.75 26.13
C LYS A 363 37.18 -3.32 25.66
N LEU A 364 37.99 -2.77 24.76
CA LEU A 364 37.78 -1.43 24.20
C LEU A 364 36.76 -1.50 23.05
N VAL A 365 35.47 -1.44 23.41
CA VAL A 365 34.35 -1.62 22.47
C VAL A 365 33.58 -0.34 22.18
N ARG A 366 33.82 0.75 22.92
CA ARG A 366 33.12 2.04 22.76
C ARG A 366 33.75 2.87 21.64
N ASN A 367 32.91 3.61 20.91
CA ASN A 367 33.31 4.53 19.84
C ASN A 367 34.03 3.86 18.65
N VAL A 368 33.87 2.55 18.48
CA VAL A 368 34.34 1.82 17.29
C VAL A 368 33.43 2.15 16.12
N GLU A 369 33.99 2.50 14.99
CA GLU A 369 33.24 3.04 13.86
C GLU A 369 32.97 1.98 12.80
N PHE A 370 31.71 1.88 12.40
CA PHE A 370 31.25 0.94 11.39
C PHE A 370 30.67 1.68 10.20
N ARG A 371 30.89 1.12 9.02
CA ARG A 371 30.26 1.52 7.76
C ARG A 371 29.38 0.39 7.24
N VAL A 372 28.15 0.73 6.88
CA VAL A 372 27.17 -0.15 6.24
C VAL A 372 26.87 0.39 4.85
N THR A 373 27.18 -0.37 3.80
CA THR A 373 26.90 0.02 2.41
C THR A 373 25.94 -0.97 1.74
N GLY A 374 24.86 -0.47 1.14
CA GLY A 374 23.89 -1.30 0.42
C GLY A 374 24.21 -1.45 -1.07
N SER A 375 23.79 -2.56 -1.67
CA SER A 375 23.89 -2.81 -3.12
C SER A 375 23.13 -1.80 -3.99
N ASN A 376 22.21 -1.04 -3.40
CA ASN A 376 21.53 0.09 -4.02
C ASN A 376 22.35 1.41 -4.02
N GLY A 377 23.59 1.37 -3.51
CA GLY A 377 24.48 2.53 -3.38
C GLY A 377 24.31 3.34 -2.09
N SER A 378 23.43 2.93 -1.18
CA SER A 378 23.29 3.57 0.14
C SER A 378 24.55 3.36 0.99
N SER A 379 24.87 4.33 1.85
CA SER A 379 26.03 4.26 2.75
C SER A 379 25.75 4.97 4.06
N TYR A 380 26.01 4.28 5.16
CA TYR A 380 25.75 4.76 6.52
C TYR A 380 26.99 4.54 7.39
N THR A 381 27.20 5.41 8.38
CA THR A 381 28.24 5.23 9.39
C THR A 381 27.69 5.47 10.79
N LYS A 382 28.14 4.67 11.75
CA LYS A 382 27.76 4.80 13.15
C LYS A 382 28.86 4.27 14.05
N LYS A 383 28.95 4.83 15.25
CA LYS A 383 29.88 4.38 16.29
C LYS A 383 29.16 3.56 17.35
N THR A 384 29.86 2.57 17.90
CA THR A 384 29.36 1.75 19.00
C THR A 384 29.23 2.58 20.28
N ASN A 385 28.21 2.24 21.07
CA ASN A 385 27.98 2.80 22.40
C ASN A 385 28.92 2.16 23.46
N ALA A 386 28.69 2.46 24.75
CA ALA A 386 29.54 1.98 25.84
C ALA A 386 29.56 0.44 26.02
N VAL A 387 28.54 -0.26 25.54
CA VAL A 387 28.41 -1.72 25.62
C VAL A 387 28.76 -2.42 24.30
N GLY A 388 29.29 -1.68 23.32
CA GLY A 388 29.72 -2.25 22.04
C GLY A 388 28.62 -2.37 20.98
N ILE A 389 27.47 -1.73 21.17
CA ILE A 389 26.34 -1.85 20.22
C ILE A 389 26.29 -0.65 19.28
N ALA A 390 26.10 -0.89 17.98
CA ALA A 390 25.73 0.11 16.98
C ALA A 390 24.54 -0.38 16.15
N GLU A 391 23.44 0.36 16.13
CA GLU A 391 22.21 -0.04 15.44
C GLU A 391 21.86 0.91 14.30
N PHE A 392 21.64 0.38 13.11
CA PHE A 392 21.22 1.10 11.91
C PHE A 392 19.77 0.75 11.63
N THR A 393 18.86 1.69 11.82
CA THR A 393 17.41 1.50 11.67
C THR A 393 16.89 2.09 10.37
N SER A 394 15.66 1.73 10.00
CA SER A 394 14.97 2.29 8.82
C SER A 394 15.74 2.08 7.51
N LEU A 395 16.43 0.94 7.41
CA LEU A 395 17.16 0.55 6.22
C LEU A 395 16.18 -0.10 5.21
N PRO A 396 16.13 0.35 3.94
CA PRO A 396 15.25 -0.27 2.94
C PRO A 396 15.55 -1.76 2.75
N VAL A 397 14.52 -2.60 2.73
CA VAL A 397 14.70 -4.05 2.51
C VAL A 397 14.95 -4.36 1.04
N TYR A 398 14.28 -3.63 0.15
CA TYR A 398 14.33 -3.83 -1.30
C TYR A 398 14.74 -2.55 -2.03
N ASP A 399 15.47 -2.72 -3.13
CA ASP A 399 15.65 -1.66 -4.12
C ASP A 399 14.46 -1.66 -5.07
N MET A 400 13.50 -0.77 -4.82
CA MET A 400 12.24 -0.73 -5.56
C MET A 400 12.41 -0.39 -7.04
N LYS A 401 13.58 0.12 -7.47
CA LYS A 401 13.90 0.32 -8.90
C LYS A 401 14.21 -0.99 -9.61
N THR A 402 14.83 -1.94 -8.91
CA THR A 402 15.27 -3.22 -9.49
C THR A 402 14.43 -4.41 -9.02
N GLY A 403 13.61 -4.23 -7.98
CA GLY A 403 12.80 -5.28 -7.36
C GLY A 403 13.62 -6.27 -6.52
N LYS A 404 14.90 -6.01 -6.27
CA LYS A 404 15.80 -6.96 -5.59
C LYS A 404 15.99 -6.60 -4.13
N ALA A 405 16.12 -7.63 -3.28
CA ALA A 405 16.54 -7.45 -1.90
C ALA A 405 17.93 -6.79 -1.84
N ILE A 406 18.11 -5.85 -0.90
CA ILE A 406 19.37 -5.12 -0.74
C ILE A 406 20.34 -5.95 0.09
N SER A 407 21.52 -6.19 -0.48
CA SER A 407 22.65 -6.77 0.26
C SER A 407 23.47 -5.64 0.88
N TYR A 408 23.65 -5.70 2.20
CA TYR A 408 24.40 -4.74 2.99
C TYR A 408 25.76 -5.30 3.37
N ASN A 409 26.84 -4.62 2.98
CA ASN A 409 28.19 -4.88 3.46
C ASN A 409 28.46 -4.07 4.72
N VAL A 410 28.73 -4.76 5.83
CA VAL A 410 29.06 -4.20 7.14
C VAL A 410 30.56 -4.33 7.35
N SER A 411 31.24 -3.23 7.67
CA SER A 411 32.70 -3.20 7.86
C SER A 411 33.09 -2.28 9.01
N GLU A 412 34.05 -2.71 9.84
CA GLU A 412 34.74 -1.81 10.77
C GLU A 412 35.68 -0.90 9.98
N ILE A 413 35.67 0.39 10.27
CA ILE A 413 36.54 1.39 9.65
C ILE A 413 37.33 2.14 10.73
N ASN A 414 38.40 2.84 10.32
CA ASN A 414 39.30 3.54 11.25
C ASN A 414 39.87 2.60 12.33
N ILE A 415 40.17 1.36 11.93
CA ILE A 415 40.66 0.30 12.81
C ILE A 415 41.98 0.74 13.46
N ALA A 416 42.03 0.67 14.78
CA ALA A 416 43.22 1.02 15.53
C ALA A 416 44.39 0.08 15.18
N THR A 417 45.61 0.63 15.11
CA THR A 417 46.81 -0.12 14.64
C THR A 417 47.09 -1.39 15.46
N ARG A 418 46.67 -1.40 16.73
CA ARG A 418 46.81 -2.52 17.67
C ARG A 418 46.01 -3.76 17.30
N TYR A 419 45.03 -3.66 16.40
CA TYR A 419 44.18 -4.78 16.03
C TYR A 419 44.52 -5.37 14.66
N GLU A 420 44.18 -6.65 14.48
CA GLU A 420 43.97 -7.25 13.17
C GLU A 420 42.70 -6.67 12.52
N THR A 421 42.70 -6.58 11.19
CA THR A 421 41.55 -6.04 10.44
C THR A 421 40.40 -7.05 10.45
N PRO A 422 39.25 -6.75 11.09
CA PRO A 422 38.11 -7.64 11.06
C PRO A 422 37.56 -7.79 9.64
N LYS A 423 37.12 -8.99 9.28
CA LYS A 423 36.51 -9.23 7.96
C LYS A 423 35.15 -8.54 7.88
N ALA A 424 34.89 -7.87 6.75
CA ALA A 424 33.56 -7.36 6.44
C ALA A 424 32.56 -8.51 6.25
N GLN A 425 31.29 -8.25 6.56
CA GLN A 425 30.21 -9.23 6.51
C GLN A 425 29.09 -8.72 5.61
N ASN A 426 28.51 -9.58 4.77
CA ASN A 426 27.36 -9.25 3.94
C ASN A 426 26.08 -9.81 4.56
N VAL A 427 25.05 -8.99 4.67
CA VAL A 427 23.74 -9.36 5.23
C VAL A 427 22.60 -8.88 4.35
N THR A 428 21.45 -9.52 4.45
CA THR A 428 20.18 -9.09 3.82
C THR A 428 19.11 -9.04 4.90
N LEU A 429 18.32 -7.97 4.95
CA LEU A 429 17.32 -7.77 6.00
C LEU A 429 16.20 -8.81 5.97
N THR A 430 15.94 -9.41 4.81
CA THR A 430 15.00 -10.54 4.65
C THR A 430 15.40 -11.80 5.44
N ASN A 431 16.64 -11.88 5.93
CA ASN A 431 17.12 -12.96 6.79
C ASN A 431 17.06 -12.60 8.28
N GLY A 432 16.54 -11.42 8.62
CA GLY A 432 16.37 -10.98 10.00
C GLY A 432 15.22 -11.68 10.71
N ASP A 433 15.01 -11.28 11.96
CA ASP A 433 13.89 -11.74 12.77
C ASP A 433 12.54 -11.22 12.22
N ALA A 434 11.45 -11.48 12.95
CA ALA A 434 10.10 -11.06 12.54
C ALA A 434 9.96 -9.53 12.37
N ASP A 435 10.84 -8.74 12.98
CA ASP A 435 10.93 -7.28 12.84
C ASP A 435 11.99 -6.83 11.81
N LEU A 436 12.55 -7.77 11.05
CA LEU A 436 13.61 -7.57 10.05
C LEU A 436 14.90 -6.96 10.64
N THR A 437 15.19 -7.29 11.90
CA THR A 437 16.47 -6.99 12.55
C THR A 437 17.48 -8.11 12.27
N VAL A 438 18.69 -7.74 11.84
CA VAL A 438 19.83 -8.65 11.67
C VAL A 438 20.95 -8.27 12.62
N ASP A 439 21.33 -9.20 13.51
CA ASP A 439 22.49 -9.08 14.38
C ASP A 439 23.79 -9.49 13.65
N VAL A 440 24.85 -8.70 13.82
CA VAL A 440 26.17 -8.91 13.22
C VAL A 440 27.27 -8.75 14.26
N ASP A 441 28.01 -9.83 14.51
CA ASP A 441 29.05 -9.85 15.52
C ASP A 441 30.41 -9.45 14.93
N PHE A 442 31.11 -8.52 15.59
CA PHE A 442 32.48 -8.16 15.26
C PHE A 442 33.38 -8.36 16.49
N ASN A 443 34.56 -8.95 16.29
CA ASN A 443 35.58 -9.11 17.32
C ASN A 443 36.90 -8.47 16.86
N ASN A 444 37.56 -7.73 17.75
CA ASN A 444 38.93 -7.25 17.51
C ASN A 444 39.95 -8.06 18.30
N GLU A 445 40.88 -8.65 17.58
CA GLU A 445 42.02 -9.38 18.10
C GLU A 445 43.26 -8.50 18.10
N LEU A 446 44.06 -8.56 19.17
CA LEU A 446 45.29 -7.79 19.24
C LEU A 446 46.37 -8.40 18.35
N LYS A 447 47.13 -7.54 17.67
CA LYS A 447 48.37 -7.93 17.00
C LYS A 447 49.36 -8.46 18.02
N LYS A 448 49.83 -9.70 17.81
CA LYS A 448 50.71 -10.41 18.74
C LYS A 448 52.05 -10.74 18.10
N GLY A 449 53.09 -10.81 18.94
CA GLY A 449 54.44 -11.19 18.55
C GLY A 449 55.06 -12.19 19.54
N LYS A 450 56.31 -12.57 19.28
CA LYS A 450 57.07 -13.52 20.09
C LYS A 450 58.42 -12.95 20.50
N ILE A 451 58.89 -13.29 21.70
CA ILE A 451 60.26 -13.06 22.15
C ILE A 451 60.92 -14.43 22.30
N LEU A 452 62.10 -14.58 21.70
CA LEU A 452 62.98 -15.73 21.91
C LEU A 452 64.24 -15.24 22.61
N ILE A 453 64.47 -15.72 23.82
CA ILE A 453 65.69 -15.48 24.59
C ILE A 453 66.65 -16.62 24.30
N ASN A 454 67.85 -16.27 23.83
CA ASN A 454 68.96 -17.18 23.58
C ASN A 454 70.02 -16.97 24.66
N LYS A 455 70.15 -17.92 25.57
CA LYS A 455 71.10 -17.85 26.68
C LYS A 455 72.40 -18.55 26.32
N GLN A 456 73.50 -17.84 26.50
CA GLN A 456 74.87 -18.30 26.31
C GLN A 456 75.69 -18.14 27.60
N ALA A 457 76.70 -18.98 27.81
CA ALA A 457 77.59 -18.89 28.97
C ALA A 457 78.98 -19.44 28.61
N GLU A 458 80.05 -18.84 29.13
CA GLU A 458 81.45 -19.29 28.89
C GLU A 458 81.71 -20.73 29.34
N ASP A 459 80.98 -21.22 30.34
CA ASP A 459 81.06 -22.57 30.91
C ASP A 459 79.89 -23.49 30.48
N PHE A 460 79.14 -23.09 29.44
CA PHE A 460 78.03 -23.83 28.85
C PHE A 460 76.80 -24.09 29.76
N GLU A 461 76.74 -23.49 30.96
CA GLU A 461 75.56 -23.63 31.83
C GLU A 461 74.41 -22.68 31.42
N VAL A 462 73.65 -23.11 30.41
CA VAL A 462 72.59 -22.30 29.78
C VAL A 462 71.15 -22.68 30.18
N ALA A 463 70.95 -23.87 30.77
CA ALA A 463 69.64 -24.39 31.12
C ALA A 463 69.11 -23.88 32.47
N GLY A 464 67.78 -23.77 32.60
CA GLY A 464 67.11 -23.39 33.83
C GLY A 464 67.37 -21.95 34.29
N ARG A 465 67.92 -21.09 33.42
CA ARG A 465 68.18 -19.67 33.74
C ARG A 465 66.88 -18.90 33.75
N LEU A 466 66.69 -18.13 34.82
CA LEU A 466 65.47 -17.39 35.08
C LEU A 466 65.55 -15.99 34.46
N PHE A 467 64.50 -15.60 33.76
CA PHE A 467 64.34 -14.25 33.26
C PHE A 467 63.08 -13.58 33.80
N THR A 468 63.12 -12.25 33.89
CA THR A 468 61.92 -11.42 34.02
C THR A 468 61.76 -10.60 32.74
N VAL A 469 60.60 -10.72 32.09
CA VAL A 469 60.19 -9.89 30.97
C VAL A 469 59.04 -9.00 31.42
N THR A 470 59.20 -7.68 31.35
CA THR A 470 58.17 -6.71 31.74
C THR A 470 57.77 -5.85 30.55
N GLY A 471 56.47 -5.61 30.39
CA GLY A 471 55.92 -4.76 29.33
C GLY A 471 54.42 -4.58 29.46
N ASN A 472 53.92 -3.38 29.14
CA ASN A 472 52.49 -3.03 29.24
C ASN A 472 51.86 -3.36 30.61
N GLY A 473 52.58 -3.08 31.70
CA GLY A 473 52.14 -3.36 33.07
C GLY A 473 52.08 -4.85 33.44
N LYS A 474 52.51 -5.76 32.57
CA LYS A 474 52.57 -7.21 32.82
C LYS A 474 54.01 -7.68 33.03
N THR A 475 54.15 -8.73 33.85
CA THR A 475 55.42 -9.41 34.11
C THR A 475 55.30 -10.87 33.73
N TYR A 476 56.29 -11.38 33.00
CA TYR A 476 56.40 -12.77 32.58
C TYR A 476 57.72 -13.34 33.09
N ILE A 477 57.72 -14.62 33.48
CA ILE A 477 58.83 -15.27 34.17
C ILE A 477 59.21 -16.56 33.42
N PRO A 478 59.90 -16.47 32.28
CA PRO A 478 60.30 -17.64 31.52
C PRO A 478 61.63 -18.23 32.05
N TYR A 479 61.80 -19.54 31.85
CA TYR A 479 63.04 -20.27 32.11
C TYR A 479 63.61 -20.83 30.82
N THR A 480 64.93 -20.86 30.69
CA THR A 480 65.59 -21.49 29.55
C THR A 480 65.52 -23.02 29.63
N ASN A 481 65.30 -23.66 28.49
CA ASN A 481 65.37 -25.10 28.35
C ASN A 481 66.83 -25.60 28.28
N ALA A 482 67.04 -26.90 28.01
CA ALA A 482 68.36 -27.51 27.90
C ALA A 482 69.27 -26.86 26.83
N ASP A 483 68.68 -26.31 25.77
CA ASP A 483 69.38 -25.64 24.67
C ASP A 483 69.66 -24.15 24.95
N GLY A 484 69.33 -23.65 26.15
CA GLY A 484 69.47 -22.25 26.49
C GLY A 484 68.36 -21.35 25.92
N ILE A 485 67.26 -21.92 25.44
CA ILE A 485 66.17 -21.18 24.78
C ILE A 485 64.98 -20.98 25.72
N ALA A 486 64.44 -19.76 25.74
CA ALA A 486 63.16 -19.45 26.35
C ALA A 486 62.27 -18.67 25.36
N VAL A 487 61.04 -19.14 25.13
CA VAL A 487 60.11 -18.51 24.17
C VAL A 487 58.87 -17.98 24.89
N LEU A 488 58.57 -16.70 24.67
CA LEU A 488 57.30 -16.09 25.05
C LEU A 488 56.50 -15.81 23.78
N SER A 489 55.28 -16.32 23.72
CA SER A 489 54.37 -16.12 22.60
C SER A 489 53.14 -15.31 23.00
N ASN A 490 52.37 -14.86 22.01
CA ASN A 490 51.10 -14.15 22.20
C ASN A 490 51.25 -12.83 22.98
N LEU A 491 52.40 -12.17 22.84
CA LEU A 491 52.66 -10.90 23.48
C LEU A 491 52.09 -9.75 22.63
N PRO A 492 51.27 -8.84 23.19
CA PRO A 492 50.73 -7.72 22.43
C PRO A 492 51.84 -6.82 21.89
N VAL A 493 51.71 -6.39 20.64
CA VAL A 493 52.70 -5.51 19.99
C VAL A 493 52.51 -4.05 20.40
N TYR A 494 51.27 -3.63 20.63
CA TYR A 494 50.89 -2.25 20.92
C TYR A 494 50.13 -2.13 22.25
N ASP A 495 50.24 -0.97 22.89
CA ASP A 495 49.45 -0.60 24.06
C ASP A 495 48.04 -0.07 23.67
N SER A 496 47.24 0.30 24.66
CA SER A 496 45.89 0.84 24.45
C SER A 496 45.87 2.19 23.71
N ASN A 497 47.01 2.90 23.69
CA ASN A 497 47.19 4.18 23.01
C ASN A 497 47.81 3.99 21.61
N ASN A 498 47.88 2.74 21.11
CA ASN A 498 48.42 2.37 19.81
C ASN A 498 49.94 2.60 19.65
N ASN A 499 50.69 2.74 20.75
CA ASN A 499 52.15 2.83 20.73
C ASN A 499 52.76 1.44 20.86
N LYS A 500 53.93 1.21 20.22
CA LYS A 500 54.65 -0.05 20.39
C LYS A 500 55.06 -0.25 21.85
N ILE A 501 54.81 -1.44 22.38
CA ILE A 501 55.24 -1.82 23.73
C ILE A 501 56.73 -2.10 23.69
N VAL A 502 57.47 -1.46 24.60
CA VAL A 502 58.86 -1.81 24.91
C VAL A 502 58.86 -2.86 26.02
N TYR A 503 59.42 -4.02 25.73
CA TYR A 503 59.61 -5.10 26.68
C TYR A 503 61.03 -5.03 27.25
N THR A 504 61.15 -4.99 28.57
CA THR A 504 62.44 -5.05 29.29
C THR A 504 62.69 -6.46 29.80
N ILE A 505 63.82 -7.05 29.43
CA ILE A 505 64.24 -8.41 29.75
C ILE A 505 65.45 -8.33 30.68
N SER A 506 65.43 -9.10 31.77
CA SER A 506 66.50 -9.15 32.78
C SER A 506 66.71 -10.60 33.22
N GLU A 507 67.96 -11.05 33.29
CA GLU A 507 68.30 -12.33 33.93
C GLU A 507 68.25 -12.15 35.46
N ARG A 508 67.63 -13.10 36.15
CA ARG A 508 67.50 -13.12 37.60
C ARG A 508 68.30 -14.26 38.20
N ASP A 509 68.62 -14.13 39.49
CA ASP A 509 69.37 -15.13 40.26
C ASP A 509 70.68 -15.56 39.59
N VAL A 510 71.36 -14.60 38.95
CA VAL A 510 72.64 -14.82 38.27
C VAL A 510 73.66 -15.34 39.30
N PRO A 511 74.25 -16.55 39.10
CA PRO A 511 75.23 -17.10 40.02
C PRO A 511 76.40 -16.16 40.28
N ILE A 512 76.92 -16.15 41.51
CA ILE A 512 77.99 -15.24 41.92
C ILE A 512 79.27 -15.35 41.06
N LYS A 513 79.49 -16.49 40.39
CA LYS A 513 80.61 -16.71 39.47
C LYS A 513 80.54 -15.89 38.19
N TYR A 514 79.38 -15.34 37.81
CA TYR A 514 79.24 -14.50 36.61
C TYR A 514 79.16 -13.02 36.93
N VAL A 515 79.50 -12.20 35.94
CA VAL A 515 79.08 -10.79 35.88
C VAL A 515 77.59 -10.74 35.53
N VAL A 516 76.80 -9.97 36.27
CA VAL A 516 75.35 -9.82 35.99
C VAL A 516 75.17 -9.13 34.64
N PRO A 517 74.51 -9.76 33.65
CA PRO A 517 74.26 -9.13 32.35
C PRO A 517 73.38 -7.88 32.48
N ALA A 518 73.61 -6.89 31.63
CA ALA A 518 72.73 -5.72 31.56
C ALA A 518 71.33 -6.10 31.08
N ASN A 519 70.31 -5.39 31.58
CA ASN A 519 68.95 -5.52 31.06
C ASN A 519 68.92 -5.12 29.58
N GLN A 520 68.10 -5.80 28.78
CA GLN A 520 67.89 -5.50 27.37
C GLN A 520 66.44 -5.11 27.12
N THR A 521 66.21 -4.25 26.12
CA THR A 521 64.87 -3.81 25.73
C THR A 521 64.58 -4.13 24.28
N VAL A 522 63.37 -4.61 23.99
CA VAL A 522 62.93 -4.90 22.63
C VAL A 522 61.53 -4.40 22.35
N THR A 523 61.25 -4.11 21.08
CA THR A 523 59.87 -3.94 20.58
C THR A 523 59.53 -5.12 19.68
N LEU A 524 58.22 -5.38 19.54
CA LEU A 524 57.73 -6.48 18.71
C LEU A 524 57.26 -5.97 17.35
N THR A 525 57.15 -6.92 16.43
CA THR A 525 56.44 -6.82 15.16
C THR A 525 55.43 -7.96 15.12
N ALA A 526 54.24 -7.71 14.57
CA ALA A 526 53.18 -8.71 14.48
C ALA A 526 53.66 -9.96 13.71
N ASP A 527 53.26 -11.13 14.19
CA ASP A 527 53.60 -12.46 13.64
C ASP A 527 55.09 -12.78 13.51
N ALA A 528 55.96 -11.94 14.05
CA ALA A 528 57.41 -12.11 14.02
C ALA A 528 57.95 -12.59 15.37
N THR A 529 59.12 -13.24 15.31
CA THR A 529 59.92 -13.60 16.49
C THR A 529 61.08 -12.62 16.63
N THR A 530 61.13 -11.91 17.75
CA THR A 530 62.26 -11.07 18.12
C THR A 530 63.25 -11.87 18.96
N ASN A 531 64.46 -12.07 18.45
CA ASN A 531 65.52 -12.80 19.13
C ASN A 531 66.35 -11.87 20.02
N VAL A 532 66.67 -12.30 21.23
CA VAL A 532 67.50 -11.56 22.20
C VAL A 532 68.52 -12.50 22.81
N THR A 533 69.80 -12.16 22.76
CA THR A 533 70.88 -13.00 23.30
C THR A 533 71.38 -12.45 24.62
N PHE A 534 71.46 -13.31 25.64
CA PHE A 534 72.07 -13.00 26.94
C PHE A 534 73.29 -13.89 27.16
N GLU A 535 74.43 -13.28 27.45
CA GLU A 535 75.69 -14.00 27.67
C GLU A 535 76.16 -13.84 29.12
N ASN A 536 76.44 -14.95 29.80
CA ASN A 536 77.08 -14.94 31.11
C ASN A 536 78.59 -15.12 30.97
N ILE A 537 79.33 -14.13 31.45
CA ILE A 537 80.80 -14.09 31.44
C ILE A 537 81.30 -14.38 32.86
N LEU A 538 82.27 -15.28 33.01
CA LEU A 538 82.86 -15.62 34.30
C LEU A 538 83.63 -14.43 34.87
N LYS A 539 83.52 -14.22 36.18
CA LYS A 539 84.38 -13.29 36.90
C LYS A 539 85.80 -13.83 36.87
N LYS A 540 86.70 -13.03 36.30
CA LYS A 540 88.14 -13.32 36.23
C LYS A 540 88.84 -12.50 37.32
N PHE A 541 89.79 -13.11 38.00
CA PHE A 541 90.66 -12.42 38.96
C PHE A 541 92.12 -12.69 38.63
N THR A 542 92.96 -11.71 38.95
CA THR A 542 94.42 -11.85 38.88
C THR A 542 94.92 -11.96 40.32
N ALA A 543 95.63 -13.04 40.64
CA ALA A 543 96.29 -13.19 41.94
C ALA A 543 97.76 -12.78 41.81
N GLU A 544 98.19 -11.80 42.59
CA GLU A 544 99.59 -11.41 42.70
C GLU A 544 100.21 -12.07 43.95
N ILE A 545 101.19 -12.93 43.75
CA ILE A 545 101.89 -13.62 44.85
C ILE A 545 103.26 -12.96 45.04
N VAL A 546 103.38 -12.12 46.07
CA VAL A 546 104.65 -11.49 46.42
C VAL A 546 105.36 -12.31 47.50
N LYS A 547 106.42 -13.04 47.12
CA LYS A 547 107.26 -13.78 48.07
C LYS A 547 108.21 -12.81 48.80
N LYS A 548 108.03 -12.64 50.12
CA LYS A 548 108.97 -11.91 50.97
C LYS A 548 110.01 -12.86 51.60
N GLY A 549 111.26 -12.43 51.67
CA GLY A 549 112.34 -13.11 52.40
C GLY A 549 112.31 -12.73 53.88
N PHE A 550 112.59 -13.68 54.77
CA PHE A 550 112.87 -13.36 56.17
C PHE A 550 114.32 -12.86 56.26
N GLY A 551 114.53 -11.67 56.82
CA GLY A 551 115.87 -11.16 57.07
C GLY A 551 116.61 -12.07 58.06
N ASN A 552 117.79 -12.54 57.66
CA ASN A 552 118.72 -13.22 58.57
C ASN A 552 119.09 -12.24 59.69
N ARG A 553 118.84 -12.62 60.95
CA ARG A 553 119.44 -11.98 62.12
C ARG A 553 120.85 -12.51 62.33
#